data_AF-A0A0U5IBH7-F1
#
_entry.id   AF-A0A0U5IBH7-F1
#
_cell.length_a   1.000
_cell.length_b   1.000
_cell.length_c   1.000
_cell.angle_alpha   90.00
_cell.angle_beta   90.00
_cell.angle_gamma   90.00
#
_symmetry.space_group_name_H-M   'P 1'
#
loop_
_entity.id
_entity.type
_entity.pdbx_description
1 polymer ?
#
loop_
_entity_poly.entity_id
_entity_poly.type
_entity_poly.pdbx_seq_one_letter_code
_entity_poly.pdbx_strand_id
1 'polypeptide(L)'
;MEFFGHHLKQTMTLDASVPRYLPNVRFLAKACELAYLDKPEGAAGFRAELGVDARLIGVDNTQVYVASDPGALVVAFRGSQSPTSLDGVKDWLLTNANNLLVVPEGRIGTDFAAAGVGARFHRGFMQALDEIWTPLLQAVQEAMDASERPLWVTGHSLGGALALLAAWRFQRAFIGVHEVVTFGAPMIGNAVAAKAFEQAFPDRIFRYVDIEDPVPLLPTVSLVANAYAHCLNEVRLQGPTQRAFTHALGELGRTAVEGMLTASLTDELWTLVRRGIHAHLIPNYQARLRG
;
A
#
# COMPACT_ATOMS: atom_id res chain seq x y z
N MET A 1 25.99 28.47 32.14
CA MET A 1 26.31 28.20 30.71
C MET A 1 25.45 27.04 30.28
N GLU A 2 24.28 27.35 29.74
CA GLU A 2 23.36 26.37 29.15
C GLU A 2 23.85 25.99 27.75
N PHE A 3 24.06 24.70 27.50
CA PHE A 3 24.22 24.14 26.16
C PHE A 3 22.89 23.52 25.74
N PHE A 4 21.96 24.34 25.23
CA PHE A 4 20.84 23.83 24.45
C PHE A 4 21.30 23.67 23.00
N GLY A 5 21.71 22.44 22.66
CA GLY A 5 21.90 22.04 21.28
C GLY A 5 20.54 21.95 20.59
N HIS A 6 20.15 23.02 19.89
CA HIS A 6 19.12 22.92 18.85
C HIS A 6 19.67 22.05 17.72
N HIS A 7 19.45 20.74 17.79
CA HIS A 7 19.46 19.91 16.60
C HIS A 7 18.28 20.37 15.74
N LEU A 8 18.56 21.23 14.76
CA LEU A 8 17.67 21.48 13.63
C LEU A 8 17.36 20.12 13.02
N LYS A 9 16.15 19.58 13.28
CA LYS A 9 15.64 18.43 12.54
C LYS A 9 15.67 18.84 11.07
N GLN A 10 16.43 18.14 10.25
CA GLN A 10 16.34 18.33 8.80
C GLN A 10 14.90 18.04 8.38
N THR A 11 14.21 19.06 7.90
CA THR A 11 12.90 18.91 7.28
C THR A 11 13.09 18.08 6.02
N MET A 12 12.37 16.96 5.94
CA MET A 12 12.39 16.12 4.75
C MET A 12 11.50 16.78 3.69
N THR A 13 11.99 16.95 2.46
CA THR A 13 11.22 17.51 1.35
C THR A 13 11.23 16.54 0.19
N LEU A 14 10.09 16.41 -0.48
CA LEU A 14 9.96 15.59 -1.69
C LEU A 14 10.58 16.31 -2.89
N ASP A 15 11.44 15.61 -3.62
CA ASP A 15 12.05 16.09 -4.86
C ASP A 15 11.49 15.30 -6.06
N ALA A 16 10.63 15.95 -6.84
CA ALA A 16 10.00 15.35 -8.03
C ALA A 16 10.93 15.26 -9.26
N SER A 17 12.14 15.81 -9.19
CA SER A 17 13.09 15.78 -10.30
C SER A 17 13.90 14.47 -10.37
N VAL A 18 13.94 13.70 -9.28
CA VAL A 18 14.75 12.48 -9.17
C VAL A 18 13.85 11.28 -8.81
N PRO A 19 13.53 10.40 -9.78
CA PRO A 19 12.72 9.23 -9.49
C PRO A 19 13.47 8.25 -8.59
N ARG A 20 12.75 7.58 -7.68
CA ARG A 20 13.32 6.63 -6.70
C ARG A 20 14.36 7.23 -5.74
N TYR A 21 14.32 8.55 -5.53
CA TYR A 21 15.24 9.20 -4.62
C TYR A 21 15.03 8.73 -3.17
N LEU A 22 16.07 8.16 -2.55
CA LEU A 22 15.95 7.53 -1.22
C LEU A 22 15.37 8.47 -0.15
N PRO A 23 15.68 9.78 -0.10
CA PRO A 23 15.00 10.72 0.78
C PRO A 23 13.48 10.81 0.56
N ASN A 24 12.99 10.75 -0.68
CA ASN A 24 11.55 10.69 -0.96
C ASN A 24 10.95 9.41 -0.38
N VAL A 25 11.63 8.28 -0.56
CA VAL A 25 11.18 6.98 -0.04
C VAL A 25 11.09 7.01 1.48
N ARG A 26 12.09 7.58 2.16
CA ARG A 26 12.09 7.74 3.62
C ARG A 26 10.97 8.68 4.08
N PHE A 27 10.72 9.77 3.34
CA PHE A 27 9.60 10.68 3.62
C PHE A 27 8.28 9.91 3.58
N LEU A 28 8.06 9.14 2.51
CA LEU A 28 6.82 8.40 2.30
C LEU A 28 6.66 7.24 3.28
N ALA A 29 7.75 6.59 3.69
CA ALA A 29 7.73 5.57 4.74
C ALA A 29 7.33 6.17 6.10
N LYS A 30 7.82 7.37 6.41
CA LYS A 30 7.44 8.10 7.61
C LYS A 30 5.99 8.59 7.56
N ALA A 31 5.52 9.03 6.39
CA ALA A 31 4.10 9.35 6.18
C ALA A 31 3.20 8.13 6.41
N CYS A 32 3.63 6.92 6.03
CA CYS A 32 2.91 5.69 6.34
C CYS A 32 2.83 5.39 7.84
N GLU A 33 3.92 5.62 8.60
CA GLU A 33 3.90 5.49 10.07
C GLU A 33 2.90 6.45 10.70
N LEU A 34 2.96 7.73 10.32
CA LEU A 34 2.05 8.77 10.80
C LEU A 34 0.60 8.51 10.42
N ALA A 35 0.35 7.84 9.28
CA ALA A 35 -1.00 7.50 8.85
C ALA A 35 -1.71 6.53 9.80
N TYR A 36 -1.01 5.85 10.72
CA TYR A 36 -1.62 5.02 11.78
C TYR A 36 -2.18 5.82 12.95
N LEU A 37 -1.75 7.08 13.12
CA LEU A 37 -2.20 7.95 14.19
C LEU A 37 -3.57 8.55 13.86
N ASP A 38 -4.37 8.77 14.89
CA ASP A 38 -5.60 9.53 14.82
C ASP A 38 -5.33 11.04 14.61
N LYS A 39 -6.40 11.80 14.39
CA LYS A 39 -6.32 13.16 13.82
C LYS A 39 -5.40 14.12 14.59
N PRO A 40 -5.49 14.26 15.94
CA PRO A 40 -4.68 15.24 16.65
C PRO A 40 -3.18 14.92 16.55
N GLU A 41 -2.83 13.66 16.76
CA GLU A 41 -1.46 13.14 16.82
C GLU A 41 -0.84 13.06 15.43
N GLY A 42 -1.59 12.57 14.44
CA GLY A 42 -1.12 12.42 13.07
C GLY A 42 -0.85 13.76 12.40
N ALA A 43 -1.79 14.72 12.47
CA ALA A 43 -1.57 16.05 11.89
C ALA A 43 -0.39 16.79 12.54
N ALA A 44 -0.24 16.67 13.86
CA ALA A 44 0.92 17.21 14.57
C ALA A 44 2.23 16.53 14.14
N GLY A 45 2.23 15.21 13.97
CA GLY A 45 3.39 14.44 13.50
C GLY A 45 3.79 14.79 12.06
N PHE A 46 2.84 14.92 11.13
CA PHE A 46 3.12 15.35 9.75
C PHE A 46 3.79 16.73 9.73
N ARG A 47 3.30 17.68 10.54
CA ARG A 47 3.91 19.00 10.65
C ARG A 47 5.30 18.94 11.28
N ALA A 48 5.46 18.21 12.39
CA ALA A 48 6.68 18.19 13.18
C ALA A 48 7.83 17.37 12.56
N GLU A 49 7.51 16.33 11.79
CA GLU A 49 8.50 15.39 11.25
C GLU A 49 8.68 15.52 9.73
N LEU A 50 7.64 15.95 9.00
CA LEU A 50 7.67 16.06 7.54
C LEU A 50 7.50 17.51 7.05
N GLY A 51 7.19 18.47 7.93
CA GLY A 51 7.05 19.87 7.55
C GLY A 51 5.83 20.17 6.65
N VAL A 52 4.86 19.26 6.59
CA VAL A 52 3.66 19.39 5.75
C VAL A 52 2.40 19.48 6.61
N ASP A 53 1.40 20.25 6.16
CA ASP A 53 0.09 20.28 6.79
C ASP A 53 -0.74 19.10 6.31
N ALA A 54 -1.37 18.37 7.25
CA ALA A 54 -2.10 17.15 6.93
C ALA A 54 -3.53 17.16 7.46
N ARG A 55 -4.47 16.76 6.60
CA ARG A 55 -5.89 16.57 6.91
C ARG A 55 -6.21 15.09 6.93
N LEU A 56 -6.72 14.60 8.06
CA LEU A 56 -7.26 13.26 8.16
C LEU A 56 -8.65 13.17 7.51
N ILE A 57 -8.85 12.12 6.72
CA ILE A 57 -10.14 11.67 6.21
C ILE A 57 -10.32 10.23 6.68
N GLY A 58 -11.44 9.96 7.35
CA GLY A 58 -11.78 8.63 7.83
C GLY A 58 -13.24 8.34 7.53
N VAL A 59 -13.51 7.16 6.96
CA VAL A 59 -14.86 6.62 6.73
C VAL A 59 -14.80 5.16 7.14
N ASP A 60 -15.67 4.76 8.07
CA ASP A 60 -15.66 3.45 8.71
C ASP A 60 -14.26 3.06 9.23
N ASN A 61 -13.68 1.99 8.69
CA ASN A 61 -12.34 1.53 9.05
C ASN A 61 -11.24 1.98 8.09
N THR A 62 -11.58 2.78 7.07
CA THR A 62 -10.63 3.29 6.09
C THR A 62 -10.17 4.67 6.52
N GLN A 63 -8.84 4.87 6.51
CA GLN A 63 -8.21 6.11 6.97
C GLN A 63 -7.12 6.54 5.99
N VAL A 64 -7.13 7.83 5.63
CA VAL A 64 -6.14 8.44 4.74
C VAL A 64 -5.82 9.86 5.18
N TYR A 65 -4.55 10.23 5.11
CA TYR A 65 -4.13 11.62 5.25
C TYR A 65 -3.92 12.23 3.87
N VAL A 66 -4.45 13.43 3.66
CA VAL A 66 -4.09 14.32 2.56
C VAL A 66 -3.17 15.38 3.15
N ALA A 67 -1.88 15.29 2.86
CA ALA A 67 -0.84 16.15 3.38
C ALA A 67 -0.23 16.99 2.26
N SER A 68 0.06 18.26 2.51
CA SER A 68 0.54 19.17 1.46
C SER A 68 1.43 20.28 1.99
N ASP A 69 2.37 20.70 1.15
CA ASP A 69 3.11 21.96 1.22
C ASP A 69 3.17 22.58 -0.19
N PRO A 70 3.71 23.79 -0.41
CA PRO A 70 3.78 24.38 -1.74
C PRO A 70 4.50 23.54 -2.82
N GLY A 71 5.30 22.54 -2.43
CA GLY A 71 6.10 21.72 -3.35
C GLY A 71 5.48 20.36 -3.68
N ALA A 72 4.62 19.80 -2.82
CA ALA A 72 4.06 18.47 -3.01
C ALA A 72 2.68 18.28 -2.36
N LEU A 73 1.91 17.36 -2.92
CA LEU A 73 0.68 16.81 -2.35
C LEU A 73 0.90 15.31 -2.11
N VAL A 74 0.56 14.82 -0.92
CA VAL A 74 0.79 13.45 -0.48
C VAL A 74 -0.52 12.86 0.03
N VAL A 75 -0.90 11.71 -0.53
CA VAL A 75 -2.03 10.90 -0.06
C VAL A 75 -1.46 9.65 0.61
N ALA A 76 -1.58 9.56 1.94
CA ALA A 76 -1.01 8.49 2.75
C ALA A 76 -2.11 7.63 3.39
N PHE A 77 -2.28 6.40 2.90
CA PHE A 77 -3.27 5.46 3.42
C PHE A 77 -2.73 4.67 4.61
N ARG A 78 -3.58 4.55 5.64
CA ARG A 78 -3.33 3.66 6.78
C ARG A 78 -3.51 2.20 6.37
N GLY A 79 -2.71 1.30 6.95
CA GLY A 79 -3.01 -0.14 6.93
C GLY A 79 -4.03 -0.55 8.01
N SER A 80 -4.18 -1.85 8.21
CA SER A 80 -5.02 -2.41 9.28
C SER A 80 -4.43 -2.09 10.65
N GLN A 81 -5.25 -1.80 11.68
CA GLN A 81 -4.79 -1.51 13.05
C GLN A 81 -4.37 -2.75 13.85
N SER A 82 -4.78 -3.95 13.44
CA SER A 82 -4.43 -5.22 14.09
C SER A 82 -3.40 -6.09 13.33
N PRO A 83 -2.38 -5.58 12.61
CA PRO A 83 -1.53 -6.41 11.78
C PRO A 83 -0.45 -7.15 12.60
N THR A 84 -0.35 -6.87 13.90
CA THR A 84 0.65 -7.43 14.81
C THR A 84 0.28 -8.83 15.32
N SER A 85 -0.97 -9.28 15.14
CA SER A 85 -1.41 -10.64 15.49
C SER A 85 -1.80 -11.43 14.25
N LEU A 86 -1.59 -12.75 14.29
CA LEU A 86 -2.00 -13.65 13.20
C LEU A 86 -3.49 -13.63 12.94
N ASP A 87 -4.27 -13.54 14.00
CA ASP A 87 -5.73 -13.51 13.89
C ASP A 87 -6.16 -12.21 13.23
N GLY A 88 -5.52 -11.07 13.58
CA GLY A 88 -5.72 -9.82 12.87
C GLY A 88 -5.29 -9.91 11.40
N VAL A 89 -4.19 -10.62 11.10
CA VAL A 89 -3.71 -10.85 9.73
C VAL A 89 -4.67 -11.68 8.89
N LYS A 90 -5.14 -12.79 9.45
CA LYS A 90 -6.16 -13.66 8.85
C LYS A 90 -7.47 -12.91 8.64
N ASP A 91 -7.90 -12.17 9.66
CA ASP A 91 -9.15 -11.43 9.64
C ASP A 91 -9.13 -10.36 8.54
N TRP A 92 -8.04 -9.59 8.41
CA TRP A 92 -7.94 -8.59 7.34
C TRP A 92 -7.71 -9.17 5.94
N LEU A 93 -6.99 -10.29 5.78
CA LEU A 93 -6.69 -10.87 4.46
C LEU A 93 -7.76 -11.80 3.91
N LEU A 94 -8.48 -12.51 4.78
CA LEU A 94 -9.32 -13.64 4.38
C LEU A 94 -10.78 -13.45 4.76
N THR A 95 -11.06 -12.92 5.95
CA THR A 95 -12.42 -12.83 6.48
C THR A 95 -13.10 -11.53 6.09
N ASN A 96 -12.55 -10.38 6.49
CA ASN A 96 -13.11 -9.06 6.20
C ASN A 96 -12.80 -8.59 4.78
N ALA A 97 -11.71 -9.09 4.20
CA ALA A 97 -11.27 -8.73 2.85
C ALA A 97 -12.15 -9.27 1.72
N ASN A 98 -13.02 -10.27 1.97
CA ASN A 98 -13.66 -11.06 0.92
C ASN A 98 -12.64 -11.44 -0.16
N ASN A 99 -11.69 -12.34 0.13
CA ASN A 99 -10.57 -12.76 -0.76
C ASN A 99 -11.06 -13.38 -2.09
N LEU A 100 -11.68 -12.55 -2.91
CA LEU A 100 -12.38 -12.82 -4.15
C LEU A 100 -11.85 -11.83 -5.17
N LEU A 101 -11.31 -12.37 -6.24
CA LEU A 101 -11.03 -11.61 -7.45
C LEU A 101 -12.33 -11.44 -8.21
N VAL A 102 -12.90 -10.25 -8.14
CA VAL A 102 -14.18 -9.95 -8.79
C VAL A 102 -13.95 -9.10 -10.03
N VAL A 103 -14.85 -9.28 -11.00
CA VAL A 103 -15.03 -8.27 -12.06
C VAL A 103 -15.70 -7.07 -11.39
N PRO A 104 -15.14 -5.86 -11.50
CA PRO A 104 -15.74 -4.67 -10.91
C PRO A 104 -17.13 -4.39 -11.49
N GLU A 105 -18.11 -4.11 -10.63
CA GLU A 105 -19.50 -3.79 -11.02
C GLU A 105 -19.89 -2.38 -10.54
N GLY A 106 -20.95 -1.81 -11.12
CA GLY A 106 -21.46 -0.48 -10.75
C GLY A 106 -20.53 0.68 -11.14
N ARG A 107 -20.56 1.77 -10.37
CA ARG A 107 -19.80 3.00 -10.66
C ARG A 107 -18.29 2.77 -10.57
N ILE A 108 -17.82 2.15 -9.49
CA ILE A 108 -16.43 1.69 -9.37
C ILE A 108 -16.08 0.69 -10.48
N GLY A 109 -17.07 -0.11 -10.91
CA GLY A 109 -16.97 -0.99 -12.07
C GLY A 109 -16.50 -0.31 -13.34
N THR A 110 -17.04 0.87 -13.63
CA THR A 110 -16.71 1.63 -14.83
C THR A 110 -15.28 2.18 -14.80
N ASP A 111 -14.80 2.61 -13.62
CA ASP A 111 -13.43 3.11 -13.46
C ASP A 111 -12.40 2.01 -13.71
N PHE A 112 -12.65 0.80 -13.20
CA PHE A 112 -11.72 -0.33 -13.29
C PHE A 112 -11.90 -1.19 -14.54
N ALA A 113 -13.04 -1.12 -15.24
CA ALA A 113 -13.22 -1.76 -16.55
C ALA A 113 -12.18 -1.28 -17.59
N ALA A 114 -11.68 -0.04 -17.42
CA ALA A 114 -10.59 0.51 -18.24
C ALA A 114 -9.27 -0.28 -18.12
N ALA A 115 -9.11 -1.13 -17.11
CA ALA A 115 -7.95 -2.02 -16.97
C ALA A 115 -7.98 -3.20 -17.97
N GLY A 116 -9.06 -3.34 -18.74
CA GLY A 116 -9.16 -4.29 -19.84
C GLY A 116 -9.98 -5.54 -19.52
N VAL A 117 -10.37 -6.24 -20.58
CA VAL A 117 -11.19 -7.45 -20.49
C VAL A 117 -10.46 -8.53 -19.68
N GLY A 118 -11.14 -9.06 -18.66
CA GLY A 118 -10.58 -10.08 -17.79
C GLY A 118 -9.76 -9.54 -16.62
N ALA A 119 -9.59 -8.22 -16.47
CA ALA A 119 -9.05 -7.63 -15.26
C ALA A 119 -9.97 -7.93 -14.07
N ARG A 120 -9.39 -8.47 -12.99
CA ARG A 120 -10.09 -8.75 -11.74
C ARG A 120 -9.31 -8.17 -10.59
N PHE A 121 -10.04 -7.69 -9.59
CA PHE A 121 -9.47 -6.96 -8.46
C PHE A 121 -9.98 -7.55 -7.15
N HIS A 122 -9.19 -7.35 -6.11
CA HIS A 122 -9.53 -7.79 -4.76
C HIS A 122 -10.74 -6.99 -4.24
N ARG A 123 -11.88 -7.68 -4.04
CA ARG A 123 -13.16 -7.07 -3.69
C ARG A 123 -13.09 -6.16 -2.47
N GLY A 124 -12.52 -6.62 -1.35
CA GLY A 124 -12.48 -5.82 -0.12
C GLY A 124 -11.68 -4.52 -0.25
N PHE A 125 -10.60 -4.52 -1.04
CA PHE A 125 -9.79 -3.31 -1.23
C PHE A 125 -10.53 -2.30 -2.11
N MET A 126 -11.25 -2.78 -3.13
CA MET A 126 -12.12 -1.91 -3.92
C MET A 126 -13.24 -1.30 -3.09
N GLN A 127 -13.91 -2.11 -2.26
CA GLN A 127 -15.00 -1.62 -1.39
C GLN A 127 -14.49 -0.59 -0.38
N ALA A 128 -13.40 -0.89 0.33
CA ALA A 128 -12.79 0.03 1.29
C ALA A 128 -12.37 1.36 0.64
N LEU A 129 -11.84 1.32 -0.59
CA LEU A 129 -11.53 2.55 -1.33
C LEU A 129 -12.80 3.30 -1.75
N ASP A 130 -13.84 2.60 -2.19
CA ASP A 130 -15.07 3.24 -2.66
C ASP A 130 -15.78 4.02 -1.55
N GLU A 131 -15.80 3.46 -0.34
CA GLU A 131 -16.37 4.08 0.87
C GLU A 131 -15.75 5.47 1.15
N ILE A 132 -14.42 5.59 1.02
CA ILE A 132 -13.71 6.84 1.30
C ILE A 132 -13.51 7.74 0.08
N TRP A 133 -13.83 7.26 -1.13
CA TRP A 133 -13.40 7.90 -2.38
C TRP A 133 -13.94 9.31 -2.54
N THR A 134 -15.22 9.54 -2.26
CA THR A 134 -15.86 10.85 -2.46
C THR A 134 -15.20 11.95 -1.62
N PRO A 135 -15.08 11.82 -0.28
CA PRO A 135 -14.41 12.84 0.52
C PRO A 135 -12.90 12.94 0.22
N LEU A 136 -12.24 11.84 -0.15
CA LEU A 136 -10.83 11.86 -0.56
C LEU A 136 -10.64 12.69 -1.84
N LEU A 137 -11.42 12.39 -2.89
CA LEU A 137 -11.34 13.08 -4.17
C LEU A 137 -11.60 14.58 -4.00
N GLN A 138 -12.60 14.94 -3.20
CA GLN A 138 -12.89 16.34 -2.88
C GLN A 138 -11.69 17.03 -2.24
N ALA A 139 -11.08 16.44 -1.21
CA ALA A 139 -9.94 17.04 -0.52
C ALA A 139 -8.70 17.16 -1.41
N VAL A 140 -8.46 16.19 -2.30
CA VAL A 140 -7.37 16.26 -3.28
C VAL A 140 -7.64 17.37 -4.30
N GLN A 141 -8.86 17.49 -4.81
CA GLN A 141 -9.22 18.54 -5.76
C GLN A 141 -9.09 19.93 -5.12
N GLU A 142 -9.58 20.12 -3.89
CA GLU A 142 -9.39 21.35 -3.11
C GLU A 142 -7.91 21.73 -2.98
N ALA A 143 -7.03 20.75 -2.73
CA ALA A 143 -5.59 20.98 -2.60
C ALA A 143 -4.92 21.32 -3.94
N MET A 144 -5.32 20.65 -5.02
CA MET A 144 -4.80 20.89 -6.39
C MET A 144 -5.26 22.24 -6.94
N ASP A 145 -6.50 22.63 -6.68
CA ASP A 145 -7.04 23.94 -7.09
C ASP A 145 -6.34 25.10 -6.37
N ALA A 146 -5.86 24.87 -5.14
CA ALA A 146 -5.11 25.86 -4.38
C ALA A 146 -3.68 26.09 -4.92
N SER A 147 -2.98 25.03 -5.34
CA SER A 147 -1.83 25.17 -6.25
C SER A 147 -1.47 23.84 -6.91
N GLU A 148 -1.15 23.91 -8.20
CA GLU A 148 -0.65 22.77 -8.96
C GLU A 148 0.71 22.33 -8.41
N ARG A 149 0.83 21.03 -8.08
CA ARG A 149 2.05 20.42 -7.56
C ARG A 149 2.01 18.89 -7.78
N PRO A 150 3.17 18.21 -7.76
CA PRO A 150 3.23 16.75 -7.88
C PRO A 150 2.43 16.02 -6.80
N LEU A 151 1.54 15.11 -7.22
CA LEU A 151 0.79 14.21 -6.35
C LEU A 151 1.54 12.90 -6.12
N TRP A 152 1.86 12.62 -4.86
CA TRP A 152 2.46 11.39 -4.38
C TRP A 152 1.41 10.56 -3.65
N VAL A 153 1.37 9.26 -3.92
CA VAL A 153 0.46 8.35 -3.23
C VAL A 153 1.27 7.27 -2.52
N THR A 154 0.98 7.05 -1.25
CA THR A 154 1.73 6.08 -0.44
C THR A 154 0.83 5.29 0.50
N GLY A 155 1.32 4.14 0.93
CA GLY A 155 0.65 3.31 1.89
C GLY A 155 1.47 2.09 2.30
N HIS A 156 1.21 1.65 3.52
CA HIS A 156 1.83 0.46 4.11
C HIS A 156 0.79 -0.66 4.26
N SER A 157 1.18 -1.92 4.03
CA SER A 157 0.29 -3.08 4.19
C SER A 157 -0.98 -2.92 3.33
N LEU A 158 -2.17 -3.12 3.90
CA LEU A 158 -3.47 -2.80 3.30
C LEU A 158 -3.50 -1.38 2.69
N GLY A 159 -2.91 -0.39 3.36
CA GLY A 159 -2.84 0.99 2.85
C GLY A 159 -2.08 1.07 1.53
N GLY A 160 -1.09 0.21 1.30
CA GLY A 160 -0.38 0.14 0.02
C GLY A 160 -1.25 -0.41 -1.11
N ALA A 161 -2.14 -1.36 -0.83
CA ALA A 161 -3.13 -1.81 -1.80
C ALA A 161 -4.14 -0.70 -2.14
N LEU A 162 -4.61 0.05 -1.14
CA LEU A 162 -5.49 1.19 -1.34
C LEU A 162 -4.80 2.31 -2.11
N ALA A 163 -3.52 2.58 -1.85
CA ALA A 163 -2.71 3.56 -2.57
C ALA A 163 -2.64 3.26 -4.07
N LEU A 164 -2.39 1.99 -4.46
CA LEU A 164 -2.40 1.57 -5.85
C LEU A 164 -3.77 1.81 -6.50
N LEU A 165 -4.85 1.28 -5.89
CA LEU A 165 -6.20 1.42 -6.42
C LEU A 165 -6.63 2.90 -6.51
N ALA A 166 -6.25 3.72 -5.55
CA ALA A 166 -6.52 5.16 -5.55
C ALA A 166 -5.78 5.87 -6.69
N ALA A 167 -4.52 5.52 -6.95
CA ALA A 167 -3.78 6.09 -8.07
C ALA A 167 -4.47 5.85 -9.41
N TRP A 168 -4.97 4.62 -9.63
CA TRP A 168 -5.80 4.31 -10.81
C TRP A 168 -7.02 5.22 -10.91
N ARG A 169 -7.79 5.36 -9.82
CA ARG A 169 -8.98 6.21 -9.81
C ARG A 169 -8.67 7.70 -9.99
N PHE A 170 -7.54 8.19 -9.45
CA PHE A 170 -7.08 9.57 -9.69
C PHE A 170 -6.80 9.79 -11.18
N GLN A 171 -6.11 8.86 -11.84
CA GLN A 171 -5.89 8.94 -13.28
C GLN A 171 -7.19 8.92 -14.07
N ARG A 172 -8.18 8.11 -13.65
CA ARG A 172 -9.54 8.12 -14.25
C ARG A 172 -10.29 9.43 -14.03
N ALA A 173 -9.99 10.15 -12.96
CA ALA A 173 -10.49 11.49 -12.66
C ALA A 173 -9.65 12.62 -13.27
N PHE A 174 -8.71 12.30 -14.18
CA PHE A 174 -7.79 13.26 -14.82
C PHE A 174 -6.81 13.97 -13.86
N ILE A 175 -6.58 13.37 -12.69
CA ILE A 175 -5.58 13.85 -11.72
C ILE A 175 -4.30 13.05 -11.93
N GLY A 176 -3.24 13.73 -12.37
CA GLY A 176 -1.94 13.13 -12.64
C GLY A 176 -1.23 12.71 -11.35
N VAL A 177 -0.92 11.42 -11.21
CA VAL A 177 -0.08 10.90 -10.12
C VAL A 177 1.38 10.94 -10.55
N HIS A 178 2.22 11.57 -9.73
CA HIS A 178 3.66 11.66 -9.94
C HIS A 178 4.33 10.33 -9.64
N GLU A 179 4.22 9.83 -8.39
CA GLU A 179 4.72 8.51 -8.00
C GLU A 179 3.78 7.83 -7.00
N VAL A 180 3.76 6.50 -7.05
CA VAL A 180 3.13 5.62 -6.07
C VAL A 180 4.23 4.80 -5.39
N VAL A 181 4.43 5.02 -4.10
CA VAL A 181 5.44 4.29 -3.32
C VAL A 181 4.72 3.50 -2.24
N THR A 182 4.95 2.20 -2.18
CA THR A 182 4.26 1.34 -1.20
C THR A 182 5.23 0.48 -0.43
N PHE A 183 4.85 0.11 0.80
CA PHE A 183 5.67 -0.70 1.71
C PHE A 183 4.87 -1.91 2.14
N GLY A 184 5.36 -3.12 1.88
CA GLY A 184 4.68 -4.34 2.32
C GLY A 184 3.29 -4.55 1.70
N ALA A 185 2.99 -3.95 0.55
CA ALA A 185 1.65 -3.99 -0.03
C ALA A 185 1.29 -5.38 -0.57
N PRO A 186 0.10 -5.93 -0.27
CA PRO A 186 -0.36 -7.18 -0.86
C PRO A 186 -0.68 -7.02 -2.36
N MET A 187 -1.00 -8.12 -3.04
CA MET A 187 -1.48 -8.10 -4.42
C MET A 187 -2.92 -7.56 -4.52
N ILE A 188 -3.20 -6.73 -5.53
CA ILE A 188 -4.50 -6.06 -5.69
C ILE A 188 -5.43 -6.70 -6.74
N GLY A 189 -4.90 -7.60 -7.56
CA GLY A 189 -5.62 -8.14 -8.72
C GLY A 189 -4.90 -9.28 -9.42
N ASN A 190 -5.43 -9.70 -10.56
CA ASN A 190 -4.82 -10.71 -11.43
C ASN A 190 -3.77 -10.12 -12.38
N ALA A 191 -3.11 -10.97 -13.17
CA ALA A 191 -2.08 -10.56 -14.13
C ALA A 191 -2.56 -9.51 -15.17
N VAL A 192 -3.84 -9.54 -15.57
CA VAL A 192 -4.40 -8.55 -16.49
C VAL A 192 -4.49 -7.17 -15.80
N ALA A 193 -5.01 -7.13 -14.57
CA ALA A 193 -5.02 -5.91 -13.76
C ALA A 193 -3.60 -5.39 -13.50
N ALA A 194 -2.67 -6.28 -13.14
CA ALA A 194 -1.27 -5.91 -12.94
C ALA A 194 -0.69 -5.22 -14.18
N LYS A 195 -0.80 -5.87 -15.36
CA LYS A 195 -0.34 -5.34 -16.65
C LYS A 195 -0.92 -3.96 -16.98
N ALA A 196 -2.21 -3.75 -16.70
CA ALA A 196 -2.86 -2.46 -16.94
C ALA A 196 -2.24 -1.34 -16.10
N PHE A 197 -1.92 -1.62 -14.83
CA PHE A 197 -1.24 -0.66 -13.96
C PHE A 197 0.17 -0.36 -14.46
N GLU A 198 0.89 -1.36 -14.97
CA GLU A 198 2.22 -1.15 -15.54
C GLU A 198 2.20 -0.18 -16.73
N GLN A 199 1.18 -0.33 -17.58
CA GLN A 199 0.99 0.51 -18.76
C GLN A 199 0.53 1.92 -18.41
N ALA A 200 -0.30 2.05 -17.37
CA ALA A 200 -0.86 3.33 -16.94
C ALA A 200 0.16 4.19 -16.18
N PHE A 201 1.09 3.56 -15.46
CA PHE A 201 2.07 4.22 -14.57
C PHE A 201 3.52 3.79 -14.87
N PRO A 202 4.00 3.96 -16.12
CA PRO A 202 5.36 3.55 -16.48
C PRO A 202 6.39 4.29 -15.61
N ASP A 203 7.25 3.53 -14.94
CA ASP A 203 8.29 4.04 -14.02
C ASP A 203 7.79 4.97 -12.91
N ARG A 204 6.54 4.79 -12.46
CA ARG A 204 5.94 5.59 -11.37
C ARG A 204 5.48 4.77 -10.18
N ILE A 205 5.41 3.45 -10.28
CA ILE A 205 5.05 2.57 -9.16
C ILE A 205 6.30 1.88 -8.63
N PHE A 206 6.60 2.09 -7.35
CA PHE A 206 7.71 1.46 -6.64
C PHE A 206 7.20 0.73 -5.41
N ARG A 207 7.35 -0.60 -5.41
CA ARG A 207 6.93 -1.48 -4.31
C ARG A 207 8.13 -1.90 -3.49
N TYR A 208 8.28 -1.31 -2.31
CA TYR A 208 9.29 -1.71 -1.34
C TYR A 208 8.84 -2.97 -0.61
N VAL A 209 9.65 -4.01 -0.71
CA VAL A 209 9.39 -5.33 -0.13
C VAL A 209 10.56 -5.71 0.76
N ASP A 210 10.26 -6.04 2.00
CA ASP A 210 11.20 -6.71 2.90
C ASP A 210 11.16 -8.22 2.61
N ILE A 211 12.34 -8.83 2.39
CA ILE A 211 12.44 -10.27 2.12
C ILE A 211 12.01 -11.13 3.31
N GLU A 212 11.97 -10.60 4.52
CA GLU A 212 11.46 -11.32 5.69
C GLU A 212 9.95 -11.12 5.88
N ASP A 213 9.34 -10.16 5.17
CA ASP A 213 7.92 -9.86 5.24
C ASP A 213 7.10 -10.84 4.36
N PRO A 214 6.16 -11.61 4.96
CA PRO A 214 5.33 -12.54 4.22
C PRO A 214 4.14 -11.88 3.51
N VAL A 215 3.77 -10.64 3.87
CA VAL A 215 2.52 -10.01 3.40
C VAL A 215 2.52 -9.66 1.91
N PRO A 216 3.62 -9.15 1.31
CA PRO A 216 3.68 -8.95 -0.14
C PRO A 216 3.35 -10.22 -0.90
N LEU A 217 3.74 -11.38 -0.39
CA LEU A 217 3.43 -12.64 -1.05
C LEU A 217 1.97 -13.06 -0.90
N LEU A 218 1.12 -12.28 -0.24
CA LEU A 218 -0.30 -12.59 -0.06
C LEU A 218 -1.19 -11.58 -0.80
N PRO A 219 -2.40 -12.01 -1.20
CA PRO A 219 -2.87 -13.40 -1.28
C PRO A 219 -2.24 -14.15 -2.48
N THR A 220 -1.72 -15.36 -2.30
CA THR A 220 -1.11 -16.16 -3.39
C THR A 220 -2.09 -16.99 -4.20
N VAL A 221 -3.24 -17.34 -3.64
CA VAL A 221 -4.25 -18.20 -4.28
C VAL A 221 -5.64 -17.58 -4.15
N SER A 222 -6.39 -17.55 -5.25
CA SER A 222 -7.80 -17.19 -5.28
C SER A 222 -8.66 -18.46 -5.40
N LEU A 223 -9.72 -18.56 -4.60
CA LEU A 223 -10.59 -19.74 -4.50
C LEU A 223 -11.40 -20.07 -5.78
N VAL A 224 -11.37 -19.24 -6.83
CA VAL A 224 -12.30 -19.32 -7.98
C VAL A 224 -11.58 -19.30 -9.34
N ALA A 225 -10.29 -19.62 -9.39
CA ALA A 225 -9.43 -19.58 -10.59
C ALA A 225 -9.04 -18.16 -11.07
N ASN A 226 -7.85 -17.75 -10.62
CA ASN A 226 -6.83 -16.90 -11.27
C ASN A 226 -5.76 -16.59 -10.20
N ALA A 227 -4.47 -16.72 -10.53
CA ALA A 227 -3.41 -16.31 -9.63
C ALA A 227 -3.43 -14.77 -9.47
N TYR A 228 -3.25 -14.29 -8.25
CA TYR A 228 -2.94 -12.89 -8.02
C TYR A 228 -1.58 -12.55 -8.62
N ALA A 229 -1.40 -11.31 -9.04
CA ALA A 229 -0.13 -10.82 -9.55
C ALA A 229 0.18 -9.45 -8.94
N HIS A 230 1.47 -9.20 -8.72
CA HIS A 230 1.95 -7.87 -8.40
C HIS A 230 1.99 -6.99 -9.63
N CYS A 231 1.71 -5.70 -9.44
CA CYS A 231 2.02 -4.65 -10.40
C CYS A 231 3.51 -4.28 -10.27
N LEU A 232 4.29 -4.28 -11.37
CA LEU A 232 5.57 -3.58 -11.52
C LEU A 232 6.72 -3.91 -10.53
N ASN A 233 7.80 -3.14 -10.70
CA ASN A 233 9.13 -3.18 -10.09
C ASN A 233 9.12 -3.33 -8.55
N GLU A 234 9.48 -4.52 -8.10
CA GLU A 234 9.82 -4.82 -6.71
C GLU A 234 11.19 -4.20 -6.37
N VAL A 235 11.23 -3.33 -5.36
CA VAL A 235 12.46 -2.84 -4.76
C VAL A 235 12.70 -3.64 -3.48
N ARG A 236 13.59 -4.62 -3.57
CA ARG A 236 13.93 -5.52 -2.46
C ARG A 236 14.84 -4.84 -1.44
N LEU A 237 14.41 -4.84 -0.19
CA LEU A 237 15.23 -4.46 0.95
C LEU A 237 16.02 -5.70 1.43
N GLN A 238 17.31 -5.51 1.80
CA GLN A 238 18.22 -6.62 2.13
C GLN A 238 17.74 -7.45 3.33
N GLY A 239 18.01 -8.76 3.33
CA GLY A 239 17.79 -9.73 4.42
C GLY A 239 18.13 -11.16 4.00
N PRO A 240 18.17 -12.16 4.91
CA PRO A 240 18.43 -13.55 4.55
C PRO A 240 17.32 -14.14 3.66
N THR A 241 17.71 -14.96 2.67
CA THR A 241 16.84 -15.48 1.59
C THR A 241 15.57 -16.22 2.06
N GLN A 242 14.39 -15.82 1.56
CA GLN A 242 13.06 -16.37 1.85
C GLN A 242 12.71 -17.69 1.10
N ARG A 243 13.68 -18.61 0.96
CA ARG A 243 13.49 -19.85 0.19
C ARG A 243 12.36 -20.75 0.75
N ALA A 244 12.13 -20.72 2.05
CA ALA A 244 11.10 -21.54 2.69
C ALA A 244 9.66 -21.05 2.40
N PHE A 245 9.40 -19.73 2.44
CA PHE A 245 8.07 -19.19 2.18
C PHE A 245 7.66 -19.37 0.71
N THR A 246 8.58 -19.08 -0.20
CA THR A 246 8.36 -19.25 -1.65
C THR A 246 8.11 -20.71 -2.03
N HIS A 247 8.81 -21.67 -1.40
CA HIS A 247 8.55 -23.09 -1.59
C HIS A 247 7.14 -23.49 -1.11
N ALA A 248 6.77 -23.11 0.12
CA ALA A 248 5.45 -23.43 0.69
C ALA A 248 4.30 -22.86 -0.16
N LEU A 249 4.48 -21.66 -0.71
CA LEU A 249 3.54 -21.06 -1.65
C LEU A 249 3.43 -21.81 -2.98
N GLY A 250 4.56 -22.24 -3.53
CA GLY A 250 4.59 -23.04 -4.76
C GLY A 250 3.84 -24.36 -4.59
N GLU A 251 4.02 -25.03 -3.45
CA GLU A 251 3.30 -26.26 -3.11
C GLU A 251 1.80 -26.01 -2.94
N LEU A 252 1.40 -24.96 -2.23
CA LEU A 252 -0.01 -24.58 -2.09
C LEU A 252 -0.66 -24.25 -3.44
N GLY A 253 0.03 -23.49 -4.29
CA GLY A 253 -0.45 -23.16 -5.64
C GLY A 253 -0.68 -24.41 -6.49
N ARG A 254 0.28 -25.35 -6.50
CA ARG A 254 0.15 -26.63 -7.21
C ARG A 254 -1.02 -27.45 -6.69
N THR A 255 -1.16 -27.58 -5.37
CA THR A 255 -2.20 -28.42 -4.76
C THR A 255 -3.59 -27.80 -4.89
N ALA A 256 -3.69 -26.47 -4.89
CA ALA A 256 -4.92 -25.75 -5.21
C ALA A 256 -5.38 -25.96 -6.66
N VAL A 257 -4.44 -25.99 -7.62
CA VAL A 257 -4.73 -26.36 -9.02
C VAL A 257 -5.24 -27.80 -9.13
N GLU A 258 -4.75 -28.69 -8.27
CA GLU A 258 -5.22 -30.07 -8.12
C GLU A 258 -6.54 -30.19 -7.31
N GLY A 259 -7.10 -29.07 -6.85
CA GLY A 259 -8.36 -29.03 -6.10
C GLY A 259 -8.28 -29.55 -4.66
N MET A 260 -7.07 -29.75 -4.12
CA MET A 260 -6.84 -30.31 -2.80
C MET A 260 -6.07 -29.29 -1.93
N LEU A 261 -6.75 -28.61 -1.01
CA LEU A 261 -6.07 -27.85 0.04
C LEU A 261 -6.19 -28.63 1.35
N THR A 262 -5.06 -29.07 1.90
CA THR A 262 -5.01 -29.79 3.19
C THR A 262 -4.83 -28.82 4.35
N ALA A 263 -5.41 -29.13 5.52
CA ALA A 263 -5.21 -28.35 6.75
C ALA A 263 -3.73 -28.19 7.15
N SER A 264 -2.90 -29.21 6.91
CA SER A 264 -1.46 -29.18 7.22
C SER A 264 -0.70 -28.13 6.40
N LEU A 265 -0.89 -28.10 5.07
CA LEU A 265 -0.28 -27.10 4.20
C LEU A 265 -0.72 -25.67 4.57
N THR A 266 -1.99 -25.49 4.97
CA THR A 266 -2.45 -24.18 5.46
C THR A 266 -1.79 -23.80 6.79
N ASP A 267 -1.62 -24.74 7.72
CA ASP A 267 -0.98 -24.49 9.01
C ASP A 267 0.52 -24.19 8.89
N GLU A 268 1.21 -24.85 7.95
CA GLU A 268 2.60 -24.55 7.62
C GLU A 268 2.77 -23.13 7.09
N LEU A 269 1.90 -22.72 6.14
CA LEU A 269 1.88 -21.34 5.65
C LEU A 269 1.65 -20.34 6.78
N TRP A 270 0.67 -20.59 7.65
CA TRP A 270 0.39 -19.70 8.78
C TRP A 270 1.54 -19.64 9.79
N THR A 271 2.27 -20.74 9.96
CA THR A 271 3.48 -20.78 10.79
C THR A 271 4.60 -19.94 10.19
N LEU A 272 4.74 -19.95 8.86
CA LEU A 272 5.72 -19.10 8.17
C LEU A 272 5.32 -17.62 8.23
N VAL A 273 4.04 -17.29 8.05
CA VAL A 273 3.52 -15.93 8.25
C VAL A 273 3.80 -15.46 9.68
N ARG A 274 3.57 -16.30 10.69
CA ARG A 274 3.85 -16.00 12.10
C ARG A 274 5.29 -15.59 12.35
N ARG A 275 6.24 -16.28 11.71
CA ARG A 275 7.67 -16.03 11.90
C ARG A 275 8.12 -14.71 11.26
N GLY A 276 7.52 -14.34 10.13
CA GLY A 276 7.91 -13.16 9.35
C GLY A 276 7.11 -11.89 9.66
N ILE A 277 5.94 -11.97 10.31
CA ILE A 277 5.02 -10.82 10.45
C ILE A 277 5.63 -9.64 11.19
N HIS A 278 6.63 -9.84 12.05
CA HIS A 278 7.36 -8.72 12.65
C HIS A 278 8.02 -7.84 11.59
N ALA A 279 8.67 -8.44 10.58
CA ALA A 279 9.33 -7.73 9.48
C ALA A 279 8.34 -6.86 8.67
N HIS A 280 7.05 -7.22 8.68
CA HIS A 280 5.99 -6.44 8.05
C HIS A 280 5.82 -5.04 8.65
N LEU A 281 6.22 -4.77 9.89
CA LEU A 281 5.90 -3.48 10.52
C LEU A 281 6.67 -2.31 9.87
N ILE A 282 5.98 -1.18 9.64
CA ILE A 282 6.56 0.01 9.01
C ILE A 282 7.87 0.52 9.66
N PRO A 283 8.11 0.42 10.99
CA PRO A 283 9.41 0.81 11.55
C PRO A 283 10.58 -0.06 11.06
N ASN A 284 10.33 -1.33 10.71
CA ASN A 284 11.36 -2.23 10.19
C ASN A 284 11.73 -1.88 8.74
N TYR A 285 10.74 -1.54 7.91
CA TYR A 285 10.97 -0.94 6.59
C TYR A 285 11.81 0.33 6.70
N GLN A 286 11.46 1.24 7.62
CA GLN A 286 12.24 2.47 7.88
C GLN A 286 13.65 2.18 8.38
N ALA A 287 13.87 1.13 9.17
CA ALA A 287 15.19 0.72 9.62
C ALA A 287 16.06 0.27 8.44
N ARG A 288 15.55 -0.60 7.54
CA ARG A 288 16.29 -1.05 6.35
C ARG A 288 16.56 0.05 5.33
N LEU A 289 15.71 1.07 5.27
CA LEU A 289 15.97 2.24 4.43
C LEU A 289 17.10 3.13 4.96
N ARG A 290 17.51 2.96 6.23
CA ARG A 290 18.60 3.72 6.85
C ARG A 290 19.97 3.06 6.68
N GLY A 291 20.04 1.74 6.48
CA GLY A 291 21.27 0.98 6.28
C GLY A 291 21.00 -0.45 5.87
#